data_AF-A0AAD6FXC8-F1
#
_entry.id   AF-A0AAD6FXC8-F1
#
_cell.length_a   1.000
_cell.length_b   1.000
_cell.length_c   1.000
_cell.angle_alpha   90.00
_cell.angle_beta   90.00
_cell.angle_gamma   90.00
#
_symmetry.space_group_name_H-M   'P 1'
#
loop_
_entity.id
_entity.type
_entity.pdbx_description
1 polymer ?
#
loop_
_entity_poly.entity_id
_entity_poly.type
_entity_poly.pdbx_seq_one_letter_code
_entity_poly.pdbx_strand_id
1 'polypeptide(L)'
;MPALLCLENPLLDVRALGNQELLDRYGLKANDAILAESSHQGLFDDLIKNFAAETTAGVGASEAAPDLVESSQVYFVGGYHLTVCPEAGLALAEEAAAKNKIYVMSLSAPFIPVAFKDALDKTEPYSDYFVGNESEALAWAQSHGLETEDIPTIADHLANLPKANVNRPRIVLITQGSSPTVVAISGTPGHEDIPIRTISAAEIIDTTGAGDAFAGGLLAGIVQQKPLKTSVDMGHWLAHLGIQQMGPNYPLPKQSLTPV
;
A
#
# COMPACT_ATOMS: atom_id res chain seq x y z
N MET A 1 -3.76 1.52 -24.40
CA MET A 1 -3.36 1.01 -23.07
C MET A 1 -4.51 1.29 -22.12
N PRO A 2 -4.87 0.37 -21.21
CA PRO A 2 -5.91 0.63 -20.23
C PRO A 2 -5.49 1.84 -19.38
N ALA A 3 -6.39 2.81 -19.17
CA ALA A 3 -6.10 3.93 -18.28
C ALA A 3 -6.21 3.48 -16.81
N LEU A 4 -5.27 3.96 -15.98
CA LEU A 4 -5.24 3.78 -14.53
C LEU A 4 -5.76 5.06 -13.88
N LEU A 5 -6.72 4.89 -12.97
CA LEU A 5 -7.15 5.95 -12.07
C LEU A 5 -6.75 5.56 -10.65
N CYS A 6 -6.06 6.46 -9.95
CA CYS A 6 -5.73 6.29 -8.54
C CYS A 6 -6.60 7.23 -7.71
N LEU A 7 -7.00 6.82 -6.50
CA LEU A 7 -7.54 7.68 -5.45
C LEU A 7 -6.72 7.47 -4.18
N GLU A 8 -6.15 8.55 -3.68
CA GLU A 8 -5.30 8.52 -2.50
C GLU A 8 -5.25 9.89 -1.85
N ASN A 9 -4.99 9.96 -0.54
CA ASN A 9 -4.90 11.23 0.15
C ASN A 9 -3.47 11.78 0.02
N PRO A 10 -3.23 12.96 -0.60
CA PRO A 10 -1.92 13.59 -0.59
C PRO A 10 -1.53 13.93 0.85
N LEU A 11 -0.62 13.15 1.42
CA LEU A 11 -0.03 13.47 2.71
C LEU A 11 1.12 14.48 2.52
N LEU A 12 1.45 15.22 3.58
CA LEU A 12 2.69 15.98 3.63
C LEU A 12 3.64 15.22 4.55
N ASP A 13 4.70 14.68 3.98
CA ASP A 13 5.71 13.98 4.75
C ASP A 13 6.68 15.01 5.34
N VAL A 14 6.76 15.05 6.67
CA VAL A 14 7.76 15.81 7.41
C VAL A 14 8.78 14.83 7.96
N ARG A 15 10.03 14.97 7.54
CA ARG A 15 11.12 14.04 7.85
C ARG A 15 12.30 14.79 8.43
N ALA A 16 12.93 14.20 9.44
CA ALA A 16 14.07 14.81 10.11
C ALA A 16 14.96 13.73 10.71
N LEU A 17 16.24 14.04 10.93
CA LEU A 17 17.15 13.17 11.68
C LEU A 17 16.92 13.38 13.18
N GLY A 18 16.04 12.57 13.77
CA GLY A 18 15.73 12.57 15.20
C GLY A 18 16.74 11.82 16.07
N ASN A 19 16.53 11.87 17.39
CA ASN A 19 17.31 11.12 18.39
C ASN A 19 16.36 10.48 19.43
N GLN A 20 16.91 9.65 20.35
CA GLN A 20 16.09 9.01 21.39
C GLN A 20 15.37 10.02 22.29
N GLU A 21 16.00 11.16 22.60
CA GLU A 21 15.40 12.21 23.41
C GLU A 21 14.14 12.81 22.76
N LEU A 22 14.12 12.94 21.43
CA LEU A 22 12.94 13.36 20.68
C LEU A 22 11.82 12.33 20.80
N LEU A 23 12.14 11.04 20.65
CA LEU A 23 11.16 9.96 20.80
C LEU A 23 10.56 9.97 22.21
N ASP A 24 11.40 10.03 23.23
CA ASP A 24 10.98 10.04 24.63
C ASP A 24 10.11 11.28 24.95
N ARG A 25 10.48 12.46 24.41
CA ARG A 25 9.74 13.72 24.61
C ARG A 25 8.29 13.64 24.13
N TYR A 26 8.06 12.95 23.02
CA TYR A 26 6.73 12.81 22.41
C TYR A 26 6.10 11.44 22.66
N GLY A 27 6.72 10.56 23.47
CA GLY A 27 6.19 9.24 23.77
C GLY A 27 6.15 8.29 22.56
N LEU A 28 7.01 8.51 21.57
CA LEU A 28 7.07 7.72 20.35
C LEU A 28 8.00 6.50 20.52
N LYS A 29 7.74 5.45 19.75
CA LYS A 29 8.63 4.28 19.64
C LYS A 29 9.36 4.32 18.30
N ALA A 30 10.56 3.75 18.26
CA ALA A 30 11.27 3.54 17.01
C ALA A 30 10.45 2.61 16.08
N ASN A 31 10.37 2.98 14.80
CA ASN A 31 9.64 2.23 13.76
C ASN A 31 8.13 2.07 14.01
N ASP A 32 7.51 3.03 14.71
CA ASP A 32 6.06 3.01 14.96
C ASP A 32 5.28 3.78 13.89
N ALA A 33 4.01 3.40 13.68
CA ALA A 33 3.08 4.04 12.76
C ALA A 33 1.75 4.30 13.48
N ILE A 34 1.58 5.52 13.99
CA ILE A 34 0.44 5.91 14.84
C ILE A 34 -0.27 7.14 14.31
N LEU A 35 -1.54 7.31 14.70
CA LEU A 35 -2.23 8.58 14.54
C LEU A 35 -1.69 9.59 15.58
N ALA A 36 -1.47 10.83 15.13
CA ALA A 36 -1.03 11.88 16.03
C ALA A 36 -2.11 12.22 17.07
N GLU A 37 -1.74 12.27 18.35
CA GLU A 37 -2.61 12.67 19.45
C GLU A 37 -2.32 14.11 19.88
N SER A 38 -3.07 14.64 20.85
CA SER A 38 -2.85 16.00 21.38
C SER A 38 -1.45 16.19 21.96
N SER A 39 -0.81 15.14 22.47
CA SER A 39 0.58 15.14 22.93
C SER A 39 1.59 15.43 21.82
N HIS A 40 1.25 15.15 20.56
CA HIS A 40 2.15 15.30 19.41
C HIS A 40 2.01 16.65 18.69
N GLN A 41 1.13 17.55 19.13
CA GLN A 41 0.91 18.83 18.43
C GLN A 41 2.18 19.68 18.26
N GLY A 42 3.10 19.63 19.25
CA GLY A 42 4.37 20.34 19.19
C GLY A 42 5.44 19.70 18.30
N LEU A 43 5.26 18.44 17.90
CA LEU A 43 6.28 17.65 17.21
C LEU A 43 6.69 18.28 15.88
N PHE A 44 5.72 18.63 15.03
CA PHE A 44 6.01 19.16 13.69
C PHE A 44 6.80 20.48 13.75
N ASP A 45 6.42 21.37 14.67
CA ASP A 45 7.11 22.63 14.91
C ASP A 45 8.54 22.42 15.43
N ASP A 46 8.72 21.46 16.33
CA ASP A 46 10.02 21.10 16.91
C ASP A 46 10.94 20.51 15.82
N LEU A 47 10.41 19.60 14.98
CA LEU A 47 11.12 19.04 13.84
C LEU A 47 11.62 20.13 12.88
N ILE A 48 10.74 21.06 12.49
CA ILE A 48 11.06 22.16 11.59
C ILE A 48 12.13 23.09 12.19
N LYS A 49 11.97 23.47 13.47
CA LYS A 49 12.84 24.47 14.11
C LYS A 49 14.18 23.90 14.54
N ASN A 50 14.22 22.66 15.03
CA ASN A 50 15.36 22.13 15.77
C ASN A 50 16.04 20.94 15.09
N PHE A 51 15.40 20.30 14.11
CA PHE A 51 15.92 19.08 13.46
C PHE A 51 16.07 19.21 11.95
N ALA A 52 16.08 20.44 11.43
CA ALA A 52 16.26 20.74 10.01
C ALA A 52 15.34 19.88 9.11
N ALA A 53 14.07 19.75 9.51
CA ALA A 53 13.15 18.88 8.82
C ALA A 53 12.98 19.25 7.34
N GLU A 54 12.97 18.24 6.50
CA GLU A 54 12.61 18.35 5.09
C GLU A 54 11.12 18.00 4.96
N THR A 55 10.44 18.71 4.06
CA THR A 55 9.05 18.43 3.71
C THR A 55 8.98 17.90 2.29
N THR A 56 8.37 16.73 2.12
CA THR A 56 8.12 16.15 0.81
C THR A 56 6.62 15.98 0.65
N ALA A 57 6.09 16.36 -0.52
CA ALA A 57 4.71 16.02 -0.83
C ALA A 57 4.60 14.50 -0.95
N GLY A 58 3.80 13.89 -0.10
CA GLY A 58 3.36 12.51 -0.27
C GLY A 58 2.55 12.38 -1.56
N VAL A 59 2.58 11.19 -2.14
CA VAL A 59 1.84 10.93 -3.37
C VAL A 59 0.34 11.00 -3.04
N GLY A 60 -0.44 11.69 -3.87
CA GLY A 60 -1.88 11.76 -3.69
C GLY A 60 -2.60 11.86 -5.02
N ALA A 61 -3.84 11.38 -5.05
CA ALA A 61 -4.67 11.44 -6.23
C ALA A 61 -6.00 12.12 -5.87
N SER A 62 -6.22 13.29 -6.48
CA SER A 62 -7.39 14.14 -6.26
C SER A 62 -8.62 13.67 -7.06
N GLU A 63 -9.76 14.28 -6.75
CA GLU A 63 -11.10 14.06 -7.33
C GLU A 63 -11.10 13.46 -8.75
N ALA A 64 -11.65 12.24 -8.87
CA ALA A 64 -11.80 11.59 -10.14
C ALA A 64 -12.91 12.28 -10.96
N ALA A 65 -12.52 13.00 -12.01
CA ALA A 65 -13.47 13.52 -12.98
C ALA A 65 -14.25 12.34 -13.63
N PRO A 66 -15.57 12.46 -13.87
CA PRO A 66 -16.39 11.37 -14.42
C PRO A 66 -15.81 10.73 -15.69
N ASP A 67 -15.25 11.53 -16.59
CA ASP A 67 -14.63 11.03 -17.84
C ASP A 67 -13.42 10.13 -17.57
N LEU A 68 -12.64 10.41 -16.50
CA LEU A 68 -11.50 9.58 -16.10
C LEU A 68 -11.97 8.25 -15.50
N VAL A 69 -13.02 8.28 -14.69
CA VAL A 69 -13.67 7.06 -14.19
C VAL A 69 -14.12 6.20 -15.38
N GLU A 70 -14.91 6.76 -16.30
CA GLU A 70 -15.46 6.00 -17.41
C GLU A 70 -14.39 5.37 -18.30
N SER A 71 -13.36 6.13 -18.66
CA SER A 71 -12.30 5.70 -19.58
C SER A 71 -11.27 4.74 -18.96
N SER A 72 -11.13 4.75 -17.64
CA SER A 72 -10.17 3.90 -16.92
C SER A 72 -10.65 2.46 -16.77
N GLN A 73 -9.71 1.53 -16.77
CA GLN A 73 -9.97 0.08 -16.70
C GLN A 73 -9.42 -0.56 -15.42
N VAL A 74 -8.52 0.16 -14.74
CA VAL A 74 -7.91 -0.24 -13.49
C VAL A 74 -8.06 0.92 -12.52
N TYR A 75 -8.54 0.63 -11.32
CA TYR A 75 -8.60 1.56 -10.19
C TYR A 75 -7.65 1.11 -9.11
N PHE A 76 -6.94 2.08 -8.54
CA PHE A 76 -6.20 1.92 -7.31
C PHE A 76 -6.78 2.85 -6.26
N VAL A 77 -7.10 2.34 -5.08
CA VAL A 77 -7.53 3.14 -3.94
C VAL A 77 -6.62 2.81 -2.75
N GLY A 78 -5.94 3.82 -2.24
CA GLY A 78 -5.16 3.72 -1.01
C GLY A 78 -6.07 3.80 0.21
N GLY A 79 -5.77 3.02 1.25
CA GLY A 79 -6.51 2.99 2.52
C GLY A 79 -6.61 4.36 3.18
N TYR A 80 -5.61 5.23 3.01
CA TYR A 80 -5.66 6.62 3.48
C TYR A 80 -6.87 7.40 2.93
N HIS A 81 -7.36 7.08 1.73
CA HIS A 81 -8.54 7.73 1.17
C HIS A 81 -9.81 7.49 2.00
N LEU A 82 -9.89 6.35 2.71
CA LEU A 82 -11.01 6.01 3.60
C LEU A 82 -11.11 6.97 4.80
N THR A 83 -10.05 7.72 5.10
CA THR A 83 -10.03 8.71 6.17
C THR A 83 -10.64 10.06 5.77
N VAL A 84 -10.84 10.28 4.46
CA VAL A 84 -11.26 11.57 3.91
C VAL A 84 -12.61 11.45 3.21
N CYS A 85 -12.75 10.50 2.29
CA CYS A 85 -13.97 10.34 1.46
C CYS A 85 -14.26 8.85 1.19
N PRO A 86 -14.64 8.07 2.22
CA PRO A 86 -14.94 6.65 2.05
C PRO A 86 -16.06 6.40 1.04
N GLU A 87 -16.99 7.34 0.86
CA GLU A 87 -18.08 7.25 -0.11
C GLU A 87 -17.57 7.24 -1.56
N ALA A 88 -16.52 8.01 -1.88
CA ALA A 88 -15.93 8.02 -3.22
C ALA A 88 -15.19 6.71 -3.51
N GLY A 89 -14.46 6.19 -2.52
CA GLY A 89 -13.82 4.88 -2.60
C GLY A 89 -14.81 3.74 -2.87
N LEU A 90 -15.96 3.77 -2.17
CA LEU A 90 -17.05 2.81 -2.37
C LEU A 90 -17.73 2.95 -3.75
N ALA A 91 -17.99 4.19 -4.19
CA ALA A 91 -18.59 4.42 -5.50
C ALA A 91 -17.72 3.88 -6.65
N LEU A 92 -16.39 4.04 -6.57
CA LEU A 92 -15.47 3.43 -7.55
C LEU A 92 -15.45 1.90 -7.47
N ALA A 93 -15.49 1.33 -6.27
CA ALA A 93 -15.56 -0.11 -6.05
C ALA A 93 -16.81 -0.72 -6.72
N GLU A 94 -17.97 -0.11 -6.49
CA GLU A 94 -19.25 -0.53 -7.09
C GLU A 94 -19.24 -0.41 -8.61
N GLU A 95 -18.74 0.70 -9.14
CA GLU A 95 -18.67 0.92 -10.59
C GLU A 95 -17.68 -0.04 -11.27
N ALA A 96 -16.56 -0.36 -10.60
CA ALA A 96 -15.62 -1.37 -11.09
C ALA A 96 -16.27 -2.75 -11.19
N ALA A 97 -16.99 -3.18 -10.15
CA ALA A 97 -17.70 -4.44 -10.17
C ALA A 97 -18.80 -4.47 -11.25
N ALA A 98 -19.59 -3.39 -11.36
CA ALA A 98 -20.69 -3.30 -12.32
C ALA A 98 -20.20 -3.34 -13.78
N LYS A 99 -19.04 -2.73 -14.08
CA LYS A 99 -18.47 -2.67 -15.43
C LYS A 99 -17.35 -3.69 -15.67
N ASN A 100 -17.14 -4.61 -14.73
CA ASN A 100 -16.08 -5.61 -14.77
C ASN A 100 -14.68 -4.99 -15.01
N LYS A 101 -14.38 -3.85 -14.39
CA LYS A 101 -13.04 -3.25 -14.33
C LYS A 101 -12.21 -3.90 -13.22
N ILE A 102 -10.92 -3.59 -13.14
CA ILE A 102 -10.04 -4.08 -12.07
C ILE A 102 -10.07 -3.07 -10.93
N TYR A 103 -10.35 -3.52 -9.70
CA TYR A 103 -10.23 -2.71 -8.48
C TYR A 103 -9.10 -3.22 -7.58
N VAL A 104 -8.17 -2.33 -7.25
CA VAL A 104 -7.04 -2.57 -6.36
C VAL A 104 -7.22 -1.73 -5.09
N MET A 105 -7.28 -2.39 -3.94
CA MET A 105 -7.29 -1.74 -2.63
C MET A 105 -5.95 -1.96 -1.93
N SER A 106 -5.36 -0.89 -1.39
CA SER A 106 -4.21 -0.99 -0.48
C SER A 106 -4.64 -0.70 0.95
N LEU A 107 -4.14 -1.47 1.93
CA LEU A 107 -4.37 -1.18 3.35
C LEU A 107 -3.70 0.13 3.80
N SER A 108 -2.59 0.50 3.17
CA SER A 108 -1.78 1.71 3.39
C SER A 108 -1.17 1.91 4.79
N ALA A 109 -1.84 1.52 5.88
CA ALA A 109 -1.31 1.61 7.24
C ALA A 109 -2.08 0.70 8.23
N PRO A 110 -1.43 0.23 9.32
CA PRO A 110 -2.05 -0.64 10.33
C PRO A 110 -3.29 -0.04 11.01
N PHE A 111 -3.39 1.29 11.12
CA PHE A 111 -4.55 1.91 11.75
C PHE A 111 -5.81 1.87 10.86
N ILE A 112 -5.69 1.70 9.54
CA ILE A 112 -6.83 1.69 8.62
C ILE A 112 -7.83 0.56 8.96
N PRO A 113 -7.43 -0.72 9.04
CA PRO A 113 -8.36 -1.80 9.37
C PRO A 113 -8.92 -1.72 10.79
N VAL A 114 -8.32 -0.93 11.68
CA VAL A 114 -8.76 -0.77 13.07
C VAL A 114 -9.72 0.42 13.21
N ALA A 115 -9.26 1.62 12.85
CA ALA A 115 -9.98 2.87 13.07
C ALA A 115 -11.00 3.17 11.96
N PHE A 116 -10.79 2.64 10.75
CA PHE A 116 -11.65 2.85 9.58
C PHE A 116 -12.25 1.53 9.07
N LYS A 117 -12.39 0.55 9.98
CA LYS A 117 -12.89 -0.80 9.70
C LYS A 117 -14.19 -0.79 8.87
N ASP A 118 -15.20 -0.07 9.33
CA ASP A 118 -16.51 -0.02 8.65
C ASP A 118 -16.43 0.49 7.21
N ALA A 119 -15.49 1.41 6.92
CA ALA A 119 -15.26 1.91 5.56
C ALA A 119 -14.52 0.88 4.72
N LEU A 120 -13.48 0.24 5.29
CA LEU A 120 -12.73 -0.83 4.64
C LEU A 120 -13.65 -2.01 4.29
N ASP A 121 -14.40 -2.52 5.25
CA ASP A 121 -15.34 -3.66 5.10
C ASP A 121 -16.36 -3.46 3.99
N LYS A 122 -16.81 -2.21 3.77
CA LYS A 122 -17.75 -1.88 2.68
C LYS A 122 -17.09 -1.97 1.31
N THR A 123 -15.82 -1.65 1.19
CA THR A 123 -15.08 -1.63 -0.09
C THR A 123 -14.43 -2.97 -0.41
N GLU A 124 -14.06 -3.75 0.61
CA GLU A 124 -13.33 -5.00 0.47
C GLU A 124 -13.99 -6.03 -0.47
N PRO A 125 -15.34 -6.23 -0.45
CA PRO A 125 -16.02 -7.16 -1.35
C PRO A 125 -15.79 -6.89 -2.85
N TYR A 126 -15.31 -5.71 -3.22
CA TYR A 126 -15.11 -5.30 -4.60
C TYR A 126 -13.66 -5.48 -5.08
N SER A 127 -12.72 -5.74 -4.17
CA SER A 127 -11.29 -5.88 -4.48
C SER A 127 -10.96 -7.12 -5.30
N ASP A 128 -10.43 -6.89 -6.51
CA ASP A 128 -9.73 -7.89 -7.32
C ASP A 128 -8.30 -8.09 -6.81
N TYR A 129 -7.63 -7.00 -6.44
CA TYR A 129 -6.33 -7.02 -5.78
C TYR A 129 -6.41 -6.36 -4.41
N PHE A 130 -5.86 -7.01 -3.41
CA PHE A 130 -5.77 -6.49 -2.05
C PHE A 130 -4.30 -6.49 -1.63
N VAL A 131 -3.73 -5.31 -1.39
CA VAL A 131 -2.28 -5.13 -1.20
C VAL A 131 -2.00 -4.55 0.18
N GLY A 132 -1.04 -5.12 0.88
CA GLY A 132 -0.55 -4.56 2.14
C GLY A 132 0.80 -5.14 2.54
N ASN A 133 1.27 -4.75 3.72
CA ASN A 133 2.44 -5.35 4.36
C ASN A 133 2.05 -6.22 5.56
N GLU A 134 3.04 -6.88 6.17
CA GLU A 134 2.86 -7.78 7.30
C GLU A 134 2.16 -7.11 8.49
N SER A 135 2.51 -5.87 8.80
CA SER A 135 1.94 -5.15 9.95
C SER A 135 0.49 -4.78 9.73
N GLU A 136 0.15 -4.41 8.49
CA GLU A 136 -1.22 -4.11 8.06
C GLU A 136 -2.09 -5.37 8.05
N ALA A 137 -1.55 -6.49 7.56
CA ALA A 137 -2.23 -7.78 7.58
C ALA A 137 -2.52 -8.25 9.01
N LEU A 138 -1.56 -8.11 9.92
CA LEU A 138 -1.74 -8.43 11.35
C LEU A 138 -2.82 -7.54 11.98
N ALA A 139 -2.80 -6.23 11.72
CA ALA A 139 -3.83 -5.32 12.21
C ALA A 139 -5.22 -5.64 11.65
N TRP A 140 -5.29 -6.06 10.39
CA TRP A 140 -6.53 -6.57 9.79
C TRP A 140 -7.01 -7.83 10.50
N ALA A 141 -6.15 -8.83 10.71
CA ALA A 141 -6.53 -10.08 11.39
C ALA A 141 -7.06 -9.82 12.80
N GLN A 142 -6.36 -8.99 13.58
CA GLN A 142 -6.76 -8.62 14.94
C GLN A 142 -8.11 -7.89 14.98
N SER A 143 -8.31 -6.90 14.10
CA SER A 143 -9.58 -6.14 14.04
C SER A 143 -10.77 -6.98 13.57
N HIS A 144 -10.52 -8.10 12.87
CA HIS A 144 -11.53 -9.01 12.35
C HIS A 144 -11.71 -10.29 13.20
N GLY A 145 -11.02 -10.38 14.34
CA GLY A 145 -11.13 -11.54 15.24
C GLY A 145 -10.54 -12.83 14.65
N LEU A 146 -9.61 -12.72 13.70
CA LEU A 146 -8.88 -13.86 13.18
C LEU A 146 -7.69 -14.14 14.11
N GLU A 147 -7.77 -15.22 14.87
CA GLU A 147 -6.79 -15.61 15.90
C GLU A 147 -5.52 -16.24 15.29
N THR A 148 -4.79 -15.48 14.48
CA THR A 148 -3.50 -15.90 13.92
C THR A 148 -2.57 -14.72 13.66
N GLU A 149 -1.27 -14.96 13.77
CA GLU A 149 -0.21 -14.04 13.34
C GLU A 149 0.51 -14.58 12.09
N ASP A 150 0.07 -15.71 11.55
CA ASP A 150 0.65 -16.33 10.36
C ASP A 150 0.19 -15.58 9.09
N ILE A 151 1.09 -14.79 8.50
CA ILE A 151 0.82 -13.96 7.32
C ILE A 151 0.20 -14.77 6.16
N PRO A 152 0.72 -15.98 5.81
CA PRO A 152 0.08 -16.82 4.81
C PRO A 152 -1.38 -17.19 5.11
N THR A 153 -1.69 -17.56 6.35
CA THR A 153 -3.06 -17.85 6.78
C THR A 153 -3.96 -16.63 6.66
N ILE A 154 -3.45 -15.44 7.03
CA ILE A 154 -4.20 -14.18 6.89
C ILE A 154 -4.49 -13.89 5.41
N ALA A 155 -3.48 -14.03 4.54
CA ALA A 155 -3.62 -13.81 3.11
C ALA A 155 -4.63 -14.77 2.46
N ASP A 156 -4.58 -16.06 2.82
CA ASP A 156 -5.55 -17.06 2.34
C ASP A 156 -6.97 -16.76 2.81
N HIS A 157 -7.15 -16.33 4.07
CA HIS A 157 -8.44 -15.92 4.58
C HIS A 157 -8.99 -14.72 3.79
N LEU A 158 -8.20 -13.65 3.65
CA LEU A 158 -8.56 -12.45 2.88
C LEU A 158 -8.93 -12.76 1.43
N ALA A 159 -8.23 -13.70 0.78
CA ALA A 159 -8.45 -14.08 -0.61
C ALA A 159 -9.78 -14.81 -0.81
N ASN A 160 -10.29 -15.50 0.22
CA ASN A 160 -11.49 -16.32 0.16
C ASN A 160 -12.73 -15.66 0.80
N LEU A 161 -12.62 -14.41 1.25
CA LEU A 161 -13.78 -13.63 1.70
C LEU A 161 -14.78 -13.39 0.54
N PRO A 162 -16.07 -13.17 0.86
CA PRO A 162 -17.09 -12.93 -0.15
C PRO A 162 -16.75 -11.76 -1.08
N LYS A 163 -16.97 -11.97 -2.38
CA LYS A 163 -16.67 -10.99 -3.43
C LYS A 163 -17.91 -10.68 -4.27
N ALA A 164 -18.15 -9.41 -4.54
CA ALA A 164 -19.29 -8.92 -5.32
C ALA A 164 -19.18 -9.28 -6.80
N ASN A 165 -18.02 -9.03 -7.43
CA ASN A 165 -17.75 -9.43 -8.81
C ASN A 165 -17.01 -10.77 -8.85
N VAL A 166 -17.69 -11.87 -9.19
CA VAL A 166 -17.09 -13.21 -9.24
C VAL A 166 -16.45 -13.56 -10.60
N ASN A 167 -16.42 -12.64 -11.56
CA ASN A 167 -15.81 -12.88 -12.88
C ASN A 167 -14.28 -12.99 -12.82
N ARG A 168 -13.66 -12.63 -11.69
CA ARG A 168 -12.22 -12.71 -11.44
C ARG A 168 -11.96 -13.14 -10.00
N PRO A 169 -10.92 -13.95 -9.75
CA PRO A 169 -10.51 -14.26 -8.39
C PRO A 169 -9.98 -13.00 -7.69
N ARG A 170 -10.15 -12.92 -6.37
CA ARG A 170 -9.39 -11.99 -5.53
C ARG A 170 -7.95 -12.49 -5.42
N ILE A 171 -6.99 -11.57 -5.52
CA ILE A 171 -5.57 -11.81 -5.32
C ILE A 171 -5.11 -10.94 -4.16
N VAL A 172 -4.59 -11.56 -3.11
CA VAL A 172 -4.04 -10.86 -1.94
C VAL A 172 -2.52 -10.90 -2.04
N LEU A 173 -1.86 -9.76 -1.86
CA LEU A 173 -0.41 -9.61 -1.89
C LEU A 173 0.06 -8.96 -0.59
N ILE A 174 0.80 -9.71 0.22
CA ILE A 174 1.38 -9.21 1.46
C ILE A 174 2.90 -9.16 1.33
N THR A 175 3.45 -7.94 1.25
CA THR A 175 4.91 -7.72 1.30
C THR A 175 5.42 -7.91 2.74
N GLN A 176 6.68 -8.32 2.90
CA GLN A 176 7.24 -8.69 4.21
C GLN A 176 8.68 -8.19 4.41
N GLY A 177 8.93 -6.91 4.08
CA GLY A 177 10.27 -6.34 4.10
C GLY A 177 11.27 -7.13 3.24
N SER A 178 12.24 -7.78 3.89
CA SER A 178 13.27 -8.61 3.24
C SER A 178 12.83 -10.05 2.92
N SER A 179 11.65 -10.47 3.39
CA SER A 179 11.10 -11.80 3.15
C SER A 179 10.29 -11.85 1.85
N PRO A 180 10.06 -13.06 1.27
CA PRO A 180 9.21 -13.20 0.09
C PRO A 180 7.83 -12.56 0.26
N THR A 181 7.27 -12.06 -0.84
CA THR A 181 5.89 -11.58 -0.88
C THR A 181 4.95 -12.77 -0.94
N VAL A 182 4.03 -12.84 0.01
CA VAL A 182 2.98 -13.87 0.06
C VAL A 182 1.88 -13.48 -0.91
N VAL A 183 1.51 -14.40 -1.79
CA VAL A 183 0.44 -14.24 -2.76
C VAL A 183 -0.61 -15.33 -2.55
N ALA A 184 -1.83 -14.95 -2.22
CA ALA A 184 -2.97 -15.86 -2.13
C ALA A 184 -3.99 -15.53 -3.21
N ILE A 185 -4.56 -16.57 -3.84
CA ILE A 185 -5.52 -16.42 -4.94
C ILE A 185 -6.79 -17.18 -4.59
N SER A 186 -7.92 -16.48 -4.59
CA SER A 186 -9.24 -17.05 -4.30
C SER A 186 -9.50 -18.33 -5.11
N GLY A 187 -9.97 -19.38 -4.43
CA GLY A 187 -10.26 -20.67 -5.06
C GLY A 187 -9.04 -21.52 -5.43
N THR A 188 -7.81 -21.04 -5.17
CA THR A 188 -6.58 -21.84 -5.28
C THR A 188 -6.15 -22.23 -3.86
N PRO A 189 -5.95 -23.53 -3.56
CA PRO A 189 -5.52 -23.93 -2.23
C PRO A 189 -4.13 -23.38 -1.88
N GLY A 190 -4.04 -22.64 -0.77
CA GLY A 190 -2.79 -22.15 -0.20
C GLY A 190 -2.28 -20.83 -0.81
N HIS A 191 -1.00 -20.54 -0.55
CA HIS A 191 -0.32 -19.34 -1.00
C HIS A 191 0.93 -19.68 -1.82
N GLU A 192 1.44 -18.69 -2.53
CA GLU A 192 2.72 -18.72 -3.20
C GLU A 192 3.63 -17.63 -2.63
N ASP A 193 4.87 -18.01 -2.30
CA ASP A 193 5.93 -17.08 -1.93
C ASP A 193 6.69 -16.64 -3.18
N ILE A 194 6.61 -15.35 -3.51
CA ILE A 194 7.39 -14.75 -4.59
C ILE A 194 8.65 -14.12 -3.99
N PRO A 195 9.85 -14.60 -4.37
CA PRO A 195 11.10 -14.08 -3.81
C PRO A 195 11.30 -12.62 -4.19
N ILE A 196 11.83 -11.85 -3.25
CA ILE A 196 12.22 -10.46 -3.50
C ILE A 196 13.54 -10.37 -4.27
N ARG A 197 13.82 -9.18 -4.82
CA ARG A 197 15.15 -8.81 -5.30
C ARG A 197 16.02 -8.42 -4.13
N THR A 198 16.94 -9.30 -3.75
CA THR A 198 17.82 -9.10 -2.61
C THR A 198 18.75 -7.91 -2.81
N ILE A 199 19.07 -7.24 -1.70
CA ILE A 199 19.95 -6.06 -1.64
C ILE A 199 20.75 -6.13 -0.35
N SER A 200 21.98 -5.62 -0.35
CA SER A 200 22.76 -5.55 0.89
C SER A 200 22.31 -4.38 1.76
N ALA A 201 22.39 -4.53 3.09
CA ALA A 201 22.02 -3.46 4.02
C ALA A 201 22.82 -2.16 3.82
N ALA A 202 24.02 -2.24 3.24
CA ALA A 202 24.87 -1.08 2.95
C ALA A 202 24.37 -0.24 1.76
N GLU A 203 23.54 -0.81 0.90
CA GLU A 203 22.96 -0.13 -0.26
C GLU A 203 21.59 0.49 0.05
N ILE A 204 20.98 0.14 1.19
CA ILE A 204 19.71 0.71 1.63
C ILE A 204 19.96 2.08 2.25
N ILE A 205 19.35 3.12 1.67
CA ILE A 205 19.45 4.51 2.14
C ILE A 205 18.21 4.88 2.96
N ASP A 206 17.01 4.61 2.44
CA ASP A 206 15.74 5.02 3.05
C ASP A 206 14.64 4.05 2.59
N THR A 207 13.88 3.46 3.50
CA THR A 207 12.77 2.54 3.14
C THR A 207 11.42 3.24 2.99
N THR A 208 11.37 4.55 3.19
CA THR A 208 10.16 5.36 3.03
C THR A 208 9.66 5.27 1.59
N GLY A 209 8.37 4.97 1.41
CA GLY A 209 7.75 4.84 0.08
C GLY A 209 8.06 3.52 -0.63
N ALA A 210 8.70 2.53 0.01
CA ALA A 210 8.94 1.22 -0.59
C ALA A 210 7.64 0.50 -0.97
N GLY A 211 6.60 0.62 -0.14
CA GLY A 211 5.26 0.10 -0.42
C GLY A 211 4.62 0.76 -1.66
N ASP A 212 4.71 2.09 -1.76
CA ASP A 212 4.19 2.85 -2.90
C ASP A 212 4.93 2.49 -4.19
N ALA A 213 6.26 2.34 -4.12
CA ALA A 213 7.08 1.89 -5.23
C ALA A 213 6.70 0.46 -5.65
N PHE A 214 6.46 -0.45 -4.71
CA PHE A 214 5.96 -1.78 -5.02
C PHE A 214 4.58 -1.72 -5.71
N ALA A 215 3.63 -0.96 -5.16
CA ALA A 215 2.31 -0.79 -5.73
C ALA A 215 2.38 -0.18 -7.15
N GLY A 216 3.22 0.83 -7.36
CA GLY A 216 3.43 1.45 -8.67
C GLY A 216 3.96 0.47 -9.73
N GLY A 217 4.96 -0.36 -9.36
CA GLY A 217 5.48 -1.39 -10.25
C GLY A 217 4.46 -2.51 -10.54
N LEU A 218 3.73 -2.94 -9.52
CA LEU A 218 2.65 -3.93 -9.64
C LEU A 218 1.54 -3.44 -10.57
N LEU A 219 1.03 -2.22 -10.35
CA LEU A 219 -0.01 -1.59 -11.18
C LEU A 219 0.46 -1.41 -12.62
N ALA A 220 1.72 -1.04 -12.83
CA ALA A 220 2.29 -0.96 -14.17
C ALA A 220 2.24 -2.33 -14.90
N GLY A 221 2.50 -3.42 -14.19
CA GLY A 221 2.35 -4.78 -14.71
C GLY A 221 0.90 -5.16 -15.02
N ILE A 222 -0.03 -4.86 -14.10
CA ILE A 222 -1.47 -5.11 -14.23
C ILE A 222 -2.06 -4.36 -15.44
N VAL A 223 -1.77 -3.06 -15.57
CA VAL A 223 -2.21 -2.23 -16.70
C VAL A 223 -1.64 -2.73 -18.03
N GLN A 224 -0.42 -3.27 -18.00
CA GLN A 224 0.21 -3.90 -19.18
C GLN A 224 -0.28 -5.35 -19.42
N GLN A 225 -1.19 -5.87 -18.59
CA GLN A 225 -1.71 -7.24 -18.65
C GLN A 225 -0.60 -8.30 -18.62
N LYS A 226 0.46 -8.04 -17.87
CA LYS A 226 1.55 -9.01 -17.69
C LYS A 226 1.12 -10.14 -16.74
N PRO A 227 1.78 -11.31 -16.80
CA PRO A 227 1.57 -12.36 -15.81
C PRO A 227 1.73 -11.83 -14.37
N LEU A 228 0.98 -12.39 -13.42
CA LEU A 228 0.98 -11.94 -12.03
C LEU A 228 2.40 -11.89 -11.44
N LYS A 229 3.16 -12.98 -11.58
CA LYS A 229 4.56 -13.05 -11.12
C LYS A 229 5.43 -11.94 -11.70
N THR A 230 5.27 -11.64 -12.98
CA THR A 230 6.00 -10.54 -13.64
C THR A 230 5.57 -9.18 -13.09
N SER A 231 4.30 -9.00 -12.77
CA SER A 231 3.80 -7.76 -12.17
C SER A 231 4.33 -7.58 -10.74
N VAL A 232 4.39 -8.65 -9.95
CA VAL A 232 5.00 -8.64 -8.61
C VAL A 232 6.50 -8.33 -8.70
N ASP A 233 7.23 -8.96 -9.62
CA ASP A 233 8.64 -8.67 -9.85
C ASP A 233 8.89 -7.21 -10.29
N MET A 234 7.99 -6.63 -11.09
CA MET A 234 8.03 -5.20 -11.42
C MET A 234 7.88 -4.31 -10.19
N GLY A 235 7.01 -4.69 -9.25
CA GLY A 235 6.88 -4.05 -7.94
C GLY A 235 8.18 -4.17 -7.13
N HIS A 236 8.72 -5.38 -7.00
CA HIS A 236 9.99 -5.61 -6.30
C HIS A 236 11.15 -4.82 -6.91
N TRP A 237 11.24 -4.75 -8.23
CA TRP A 237 12.28 -3.98 -8.91
C TRP A 237 12.18 -2.48 -8.63
N LEU A 238 10.96 -1.92 -8.69
CA LEU A 238 10.78 -0.49 -8.45
C LEU A 238 11.04 -0.14 -6.98
N ALA A 239 10.61 -0.98 -6.03
CA ALA A 239 10.93 -0.84 -4.62
C ALA A 239 12.45 -0.98 -4.37
N HIS A 240 13.11 -1.96 -4.98
CA HIS A 240 14.55 -2.17 -4.90
C HIS A 240 15.34 -0.93 -5.35
N LEU A 241 14.89 -0.23 -6.39
CA LEU A 241 15.50 1.04 -6.81
C LEU A 241 15.19 2.19 -5.85
N GLY A 242 13.95 2.26 -5.38
CA GLY A 242 13.49 3.33 -4.48
C GLY A 242 14.26 3.35 -3.16
N ILE A 243 14.47 2.18 -2.55
CA ILE A 243 15.13 2.10 -1.23
C ILE A 243 16.63 2.46 -1.25
N GLN A 244 17.22 2.52 -2.44
CA GLN A 244 18.60 3.00 -2.66
C GLN A 244 18.67 4.52 -2.81
N GLN A 245 17.54 5.21 -2.73
CA GLN A 245 17.44 6.66 -2.79
C GLN A 245 16.92 7.19 -1.47
N MET A 246 17.12 8.48 -1.25
CA MET A 246 16.55 9.15 -0.09
C MET A 246 15.11 9.57 -0.40
N GLY A 247 14.13 9.13 0.40
CA GLY A 247 12.70 9.36 0.17
C GLY A 247 12.15 8.65 -1.09
N PRO A 248 10.92 8.99 -1.55
CA PRO A 248 10.28 8.39 -2.72
C PRO A 248 10.88 8.91 -4.03
N ASN A 249 12.18 8.67 -4.22
CA ASN A 249 12.98 9.11 -5.36
C ASN A 249 13.50 7.91 -6.14
N TYR A 250 13.92 8.16 -7.39
CA TYR A 250 14.51 7.14 -8.25
C TYR A 250 15.84 7.63 -8.83
N PRO A 251 16.82 6.71 -9.04
CA PRO A 251 18.13 7.09 -9.54
C PRO A 251 18.05 7.71 -10.94
N LEU A 252 18.95 8.65 -11.20
CA LEU A 252 19.20 9.21 -12.53
C LEU A 252 20.53 8.68 -13.09
N PRO A 253 20.63 8.35 -14.39
CA PRO A 253 19.55 8.40 -15.38
C PRO A 253 18.47 7.33 -15.12
N LYS A 254 17.31 7.49 -15.75
CA LYS A 254 16.18 6.55 -15.63
C LYS A 254 16.64 5.12 -15.91
N GLN A 255 16.31 4.21 -15.00
CA GLN A 255 16.64 2.80 -15.10
C GLN A 255 15.52 2.03 -15.83
N SER A 256 15.87 0.86 -16.39
CA SER A 256 14.93 -0.08 -16.99
C SER A 256 14.88 -1.38 -16.20
N LEU A 257 13.73 -2.04 -16.17
CA LEU A 257 13.55 -3.34 -15.51
C LEU A 257 14.63 -4.32 -15.97
N THR A 258 15.41 -4.81 -15.03
CA THR A 258 16.41 -5.85 -15.26
C THR A 258 15.75 -7.21 -15.02
N PRO A 259 15.71 -8.14 -15.99
CA PRO A 259 15.17 -9.48 -15.74
C PRO A 259 15.91 -10.19 -14.61
N VAL A 260 15.20 -11.04 -13.86
CA VAL A 260 15.78 -11.96 -12.86
C VAL A 260 16.27 -13.23 -13.54
#